data_AF-A0A0F9A2Z4-F1
#
_entry.id   AF-A0A0F9A2Z4-F1
#
_cell.length_a   1.000
_cell.length_b   1.000
_cell.length_c   1.000
_cell.angle_alpha   90.00
_cell.angle_beta   90.00
_cell.angle_gamma   90.00
#
_symmetry.space_group_name_H-M   'P 1'
#
loop_
_entity.id
_entity.type
_entity.pdbx_description
1 polymer ?
#
loop_
_entity_poly.entity_id
_entity_poly.type
_entity_poly.pdbx_seq_one_letter_code
_entity_poly.pdbx_strand_id
1 'polypeptide(L)' 'SKDNRAAEAMFWLAYCSEKQDQKAKAARLYKELVRKYPGAPASRNASGRLSRLP' A
#
# COMPACT_ATOMS: atom_id res chain seq x y z
N SER A 1 -13.00 -3.42 10.96
CA SER A 1 -12.15 -4.12 11.96
C SER A 1 -10.87 -3.33 12.19
N LYS A 2 -10.13 -3.62 13.28
CA LYS A 2 -8.81 -3.01 13.56
C LYS A 2 -7.84 -3.17 12.39
N ASP A 3 -7.90 -4.31 11.71
CA ASP A 3 -7.06 -4.62 10.54
C ASP A 3 -7.37 -3.71 9.34
N ASN A 4 -8.62 -3.31 9.13
CA ASN A 4 -8.96 -2.37 8.04
C ASN A 4 -8.32 -1.00 8.25
N ARG A 5 -8.32 -0.48 9.48
CA ARG A 5 -7.68 0.81 9.81
C ARG A 5 -6.16 0.72 9.70
N ALA A 6 -5.58 -0.39 10.13
CA ALA A 6 -4.14 -0.63 10.01
C ALA A 6 -3.71 -0.75 8.54
N ALA A 7 -4.48 -1.46 7.71
CA ALA A 7 -4.25 -1.55 6.27
C ALA A 7 -4.38 -0.17 5.60
N GLU A 8 -5.39 0.61 5.97
CA GLU A 8 -5.58 1.97 5.44
C GLU A 8 -4.41 2.90 5.79
N ALA A 9 -3.93 2.87 7.05
CA ALA A 9 -2.75 3.65 7.44
C ALA A 9 -1.50 3.26 6.64
N MET A 10 -1.27 1.95 6.42
CA MET A 10 -0.16 1.49 5.58
C MET A 10 -0.30 1.94 4.13
N PHE A 11 -1.53 2.01 3.60
CA PHE A 11 -1.78 2.46 2.23
C PHE A 11 -1.41 3.93 2.08
N TRP A 12 -1.82 4.77 3.03
CA TRP A 12 -1.49 6.20 3.00
C TRP A 12 0.02 6.45 3.16
N LEU A 13 0.72 5.66 3.98
CA LEU A 13 2.19 5.74 4.08
C LEU A 13 2.88 5.41 2.75
N ALA A 14 2.43 4.35 2.08
CA ALA A 14 2.93 3.95 0.76
C ALA A 14 2.62 5.03 -0.29
N TYR A 15 1.41 5.58 -0.27
CA TYR A 15 0.95 6.66 -1.15
C TYR A 15 1.80 7.93 -0.98
N CYS A 16 2.05 8.36 0.26
CA CYS A 16 2.91 9.50 0.53
C CYS A 16 4.34 9.25 0.04
N SER A 17 4.86 8.02 0.14
CA SER A 17 6.18 7.66 -0.38
C SER A 17 6.20 7.74 -1.91
N GLU A 18 5.16 7.26 -2.59
CA GLU A 18 5.01 7.39 -4.05
C GLU A 18 4.99 8.86 -4.48
N LYS A 19 4.22 9.72 -3.78
CA LYS A 19 4.13 11.15 -4.07
C LYS A 19 5.41 11.93 -3.82
N GLN A 20 6.31 11.40 -3.02
CA GLN A 20 7.66 11.94 -2.79
C GLN A 20 8.70 11.34 -3.75
N ASP A 21 8.27 10.69 -4.84
CA ASP A 21 9.11 9.98 -5.82
C ASP A 21 10.00 8.87 -5.22
N GLN A 22 9.71 8.42 -3.99
CA GLN A 22 10.39 7.31 -3.33
C GLN A 22 9.81 5.96 -3.80
N LYS A 23 9.88 5.70 -5.12
CA LYS A 23 9.23 4.57 -5.80
C LYS A 23 9.55 3.21 -5.19
N ALA A 24 10.83 2.95 -4.92
CA ALA A 24 11.25 1.68 -4.30
C ALA A 24 10.63 1.46 -2.92
N LYS A 25 10.55 2.53 -2.11
CA LYS A 25 9.92 2.50 -0.79
C LYS A 25 8.41 2.30 -0.89
N ALA A 26 7.75 3.01 -1.81
CA ALA A 26 6.33 2.84 -2.09
C ALA A 26 5.99 1.41 -2.51
N ALA A 27 6.77 0.84 -3.44
CA ALA A 27 6.59 -0.54 -3.91
C ALA A 27 6.73 -1.55 -2.76
N ARG A 28 7.74 -1.37 -1.90
CA ARG A 28 7.94 -2.22 -0.72
C ARG A 28 6.74 -2.15 0.23
N LEU A 29 6.26 -0.94 0.55
CA LEU A 29 5.14 -0.74 1.46
C LEU A 29 3.82 -1.29 0.91
N TYR A 30 3.54 -1.10 -0.38
CA TYR A 30 2.37 -1.69 -1.03
C TYR A 30 2.44 -3.22 -1.03
N LYS A 31 3.59 -3.83 -1.34
CA LYS A 31 3.78 -5.29 -1.26
C LYS A 31 3.53 -5.81 0.15
N GLU A 32 4.07 -5.13 1.17
CA GLU A 32 3.90 -5.54 2.56
C GLU A 32 2.43 -5.46 2.99
N LEU A 33 1.73 -4.40 2.61
CA LEU A 33 0.31 -4.22 2.89
C LEU A 33 -0.53 -5.35 2.29
N VAL A 34 -0.32 -5.69 1.00
CA VAL A 34 -1.06 -6.76 0.32
C VAL A 34 -0.82 -8.10 0.99
N ARG A 35 0.43 -8.37 1.40
CA ARG A 35 0.81 -9.60 2.12
C ARG A 35 0.17 -9.67 3.50
N LYS A 36 0.13 -8.56 4.24
CA LYS A 36 -0.32 -8.52 5.65
C LYS A 36 -1.83 -8.46 5.79
N TYR A 37 -2.54 -7.86 4.82
CA TYR A 37 -3.99 -7.66 4.87
C TYR A 37 -4.69 -8.04 3.56
N PRO A 38 -4.54 -9.27 3.03
CA PRO A 38 -4.99 -9.63 1.68
C PRO A 38 -6.49 -9.36 1.40
N GLY A 39 -7.36 -9.38 2.42
CA GLY A 39 -8.80 -9.11 2.28
C GLY A 39 -9.22 -7.66 2.50
N ALA A 40 -8.32 -6.75 2.89
CA ALA A 40 -8.68 -5.36 3.18
C ALA A 40 -8.93 -4.56 1.88
N PRO A 41 -9.89 -3.62 1.85
CA PRO A 41 -10.10 -2.74 0.69
C PRO A 41 -8.83 -1.98 0.27
N ALA A 42 -8.04 -1.53 1.24
CA ALA A 42 -6.76 -0.85 1.01
C ALA A 42 -5.75 -1.73 0.26
N SER A 43 -5.82 -3.05 0.41
CA SER A 43 -4.95 -4.01 -0.30
C SER A 43 -5.28 -4.10 -1.77
N ARG A 44 -6.56 -4.05 -2.14
CA ARG A 44 -6.95 -3.97 -3.55
C ARG A 44 -6.40 -2.71 -4.22
N ASN A 45 -6.49 -1.57 -3.53
CA ASN A 45 -5.95 -0.30 -4.02
C ASN A 45 -4.42 -0.33 -4.14
N ALA A 46 -3.74 -0.90 -3.13
CA ALA A 46 -2.30 -1.06 -3.13
C ALA A 46 -1.80 -1.94 -4.29
N SER A 47 -2.44 -3.08 -4.56
CA SER A 47 -2.11 -3.93 -5.70
C SER A 47 -2.23 -3.17 -7.02
N GLY A 48 -3.32 -2.42 -7.21
CA GLY A 48 -3.52 -1.64 -8.43
C GLY A 48 -2.47 -0.54 -8.64
N ARG A 49 -1.99 0.08 -7.56
CA ARG A 49 -0.89 1.06 -7.63
C ARG A 49 0.47 0.42 -7.85
N LEU A 50 0.73 -0.69 -7.17
CA LEU A 50 1.98 -1.45 -7.33
C LEU A 50 2.22 -1.86 -8.79
N SER A 51 1.17 -2.26 -9.51
CA SER A 51 1.26 -2.60 -10.94
C SER A 51 1.52 -1.40 -11.87
N ARG A 52 1.35 -0.16 -11.39
CA ARG A 52 1.54 1.07 -12.15
C ARG A 52 2.81 1.83 -11.76
N LEU A 53 3.50 1.38 -10.70
CA LEU A 53 4.80 1.92 -10.35
C LEU A 53 5.80 1.52 -11.44
N PRO A 54 6.60 2.48 -11.94
CA PRO A 54 7.61 2.21 -12.95
C PRO A 54 8.82 1.46 -12.37
#